data_AF-A0A5C8QB74-F1
#
_entry.id   AF-A0A5C8QB74-F1
#
_cell.length_a   1.000
_cell.length_b   1.000
_cell.length_c   1.000
_cell.angle_alpha   90.00
_cell.angle_beta   90.00
_cell.angle_gamma   90.00
#
_symmetry.space_group_name_H-M   'P 1'
#
loop_
_entity.id
_entity.type
_entity.pdbx_description
1 polymer ?
#
loop_
_entity_poly.entity_id
_entity_poly.type
_entity_poly.pdbx_seq_one_letter_code
_entity_poly.pdbx_strand_id
1 'polypeptide(L)'
;MSLPAPDWPDKVRERLAAAARWRRQEVPADGAVPSGVHGTHRAAVANHLAHRNAELSRRVTLETCPLARVELTGDPNRVFHVFPGDRSLEVVATLSNRLKRRLIAAGAVIVIVVVLIVRLVA
;
A
#
# COMPACT_ATOMS: atom_id res chain seq x y z
N MET A 1 1.32 -16.92 7.56
CA MET A 1 1.22 -15.72 8.42
C MET A 1 0.63 -14.61 7.58
N SER A 2 -0.44 -13.95 8.01
CA SER A 2 -1.04 -12.87 7.21
C SER A 2 -1.06 -11.60 8.06
N LEU A 3 -0.24 -10.64 7.68
CA LEU A 3 -0.40 -9.27 8.13
C LEU A 3 -1.63 -8.68 7.42
N PRO A 4 -2.34 -7.72 8.02
CA PRO A 4 -3.41 -7.03 7.32
C PRO A 4 -2.87 -6.45 6.01
N ALA A 5 -3.50 -6.81 4.90
CA ALA A 5 -3.08 -6.37 3.58
C ALA A 5 -3.09 -4.83 3.55
N PRO A 6 -1.99 -4.19 3.14
CA PRO A 6 -1.98 -2.75 3.01
C PRO A 6 -2.94 -2.34 1.89
N ASP A 7 -3.68 -1.26 2.13
CA ASP A 7 -4.61 -0.68 1.14
C ASP A 7 -3.83 0.13 0.07
N TRP A 8 -3.02 -0.58 -0.72
CA TRP A 8 -2.23 -0.02 -1.80
C TRP A 8 -2.86 -0.33 -3.16
N PRO A 9 -2.85 0.62 -4.11
CA PRO A 9 -3.28 0.36 -5.48
C PRO A 9 -2.53 -0.83 -6.09
N ASP A 10 -3.21 -1.66 -6.90
CA ASP A 10 -2.65 -2.89 -7.48
C ASP A 10 -1.30 -2.64 -8.17
N LYS A 11 -1.23 -1.59 -8.99
CA LYS A 11 -0.02 -1.17 -9.69
C LYS A 11 1.17 -0.91 -8.75
N VAL A 12 0.91 -0.38 -7.56
CA VAL A 12 1.96 -0.14 -6.55
C VAL A 12 2.41 -1.47 -5.94
N ARG A 13 1.48 -2.38 -5.62
CA ARG A 13 1.83 -3.70 -5.09
C ARG A 13 2.65 -4.52 -6.10
N GLU A 14 2.21 -4.56 -7.35
CA GLU A 14 2.90 -5.28 -8.42
C GLU A 14 4.32 -4.75 -8.60
N ARG A 15 4.49 -3.42 -8.63
CA ARG A 15 5.81 -2.82 -8.77
C ARG A 15 6.70 -3.05 -7.54
N LEU A 16 6.13 -3.00 -6.33
CA LEU A 16 6.86 -3.34 -5.10
C LEU A 16 7.34 -4.79 -5.10
N ALA A 17 6.50 -5.73 -5.56
CA ALA A 17 6.88 -7.13 -5.67
C ALA A 17 7.99 -7.34 -6.72
N ALA A 18 7.95 -6.59 -7.82
CA ALA A 18 8.88 -6.76 -8.93
C ALA A 18 10.23 -6.05 -8.77
N ALA A 19 10.26 -4.90 -8.10
CA ALA A 19 11.41 -3.99 -8.18
C ALA A 19 11.88 -3.41 -6.84
N ALA A 20 11.14 -3.61 -5.75
CA ALA A 20 11.54 -3.02 -4.48
C ALA A 20 12.75 -3.72 -3.88
N ARG A 21 13.67 -2.92 -3.37
CA ARG A 21 14.81 -3.42 -2.59
C ARG A 21 14.37 -3.67 -1.16
N TRP A 22 13.94 -4.90 -0.90
CA TRP A 22 13.59 -5.37 0.43
C TRP A 22 14.85 -5.54 1.30
N ARG A 23 14.81 -4.99 2.50
CA ARG A 23 15.87 -5.17 3.50
C ARG A 23 15.45 -6.21 4.51
N ARG A 24 16.23 -7.27 4.57
CA ARG A 24 16.11 -8.34 5.56
C ARG A 24 16.82 -7.95 6.84
N GLN A 25 16.14 -8.12 7.97
CA GLN A 25 16.70 -7.92 9.31
C GLN A 25 16.23 -9.07 10.20
N GLU A 26 17.17 -9.69 10.91
CA GLU A 26 16.84 -10.62 11.98
C GLU A 26 16.47 -9.84 13.25
N VAL A 27 15.35 -10.22 13.85
CA VAL A 27 14.86 -9.65 15.10
C VAL A 27 14.81 -10.78 16.13
N PRO A 28 15.47 -10.61 17.30
CA PRO A 28 15.44 -11.60 18.36
C PRO A 28 14.01 -11.74 18.92
N ALA A 29 13.76 -12.87 19.59
CA ALA A 29 12.56 -13.05 20.41
C ALA A 29 12.42 -11.88 21.39
N ASP A 30 11.19 -11.37 21.57
CA ASP A 30 10.89 -10.19 22.39
C ASP A 30 11.66 -8.92 22.01
N GLY A 31 12.31 -8.93 20.84
CA GLY A 31 13.00 -7.77 20.29
C GLY A 31 12.04 -6.64 19.93
N ALA A 32 12.56 -5.42 19.88
CA ALA A 32 11.78 -4.26 19.46
C ALA A 32 11.37 -4.37 17.97
N VAL A 33 10.14 -3.95 17.67
CA VAL A 33 9.69 -3.77 16.28
C VAL A 33 10.53 -2.66 15.62
N PRO A 34 11.09 -2.87 14.41
CA PRO A 34 11.87 -1.85 13.72
C PRO A 34 11.13 -0.51 13.57
N SER A 35 11.85 0.59 13.72
CA SER A 35 11.29 1.95 13.81
C SER A 35 10.61 2.48 12.54
N GLY A 36 10.64 1.77 11.42
CA GLY A 36 9.96 2.13 10.17
C GLY A 36 8.64 1.40 9.91
N VAL A 37 8.22 0.46 10.77
CA VAL A 37 6.97 -0.27 10.57
C VAL A 37 5.78 0.64 10.89
N HIS A 38 4.87 0.77 9.93
CA HIS A 38 3.66 1.58 10.05
C HIS A 38 2.84 1.15 11.28
N GLY A 39 2.23 2.12 11.98
CA GLY A 39 1.55 1.88 13.26
C GLY A 39 0.52 0.77 13.23
N THR A 40 -0.26 0.68 12.14
CA THR A 40 -1.26 -0.38 11.91
C THR A 40 -0.67 -1.78 11.92
N HIS A 41 0.55 -1.95 11.45
CA HIS A 41 1.24 -3.24 11.36
C HIS A 41 2.10 -3.53 12.59
N ARG A 42 2.48 -2.49 13.34
CA ARG A 42 3.38 -2.60 14.50
C ARG A 42 2.85 -3.58 15.56
N ALA A 43 1.57 -3.51 15.92
CA ALA A 43 0.98 -4.41 16.92
C ALA A 43 0.99 -5.87 16.46
N ALA A 44 0.68 -6.12 15.18
CA ALA A 44 0.73 -7.45 14.60
C ALA A 44 2.15 -8.02 14.60
N VAL A 45 3.15 -7.20 14.23
CA VAL A 45 4.56 -7.60 14.29
C VAL A 45 4.99 -7.86 15.74
N ALA A 46 4.63 -7.00 16.69
CA ALA A 46 4.96 -7.20 18.11
C ALA A 46 4.40 -8.52 18.65
N ASN A 47 3.14 -8.84 18.35
CA ASN A 47 2.53 -10.13 18.72
C ASN A 47 3.26 -11.34 18.10
N HIS A 48 3.89 -11.14 16.94
CA HIS A 48 4.71 -12.16 16.28
C HIS A 48 6.17 -12.20 16.76
N LEU A 49 6.64 -11.20 17.51
CA LEU A 49 7.94 -11.22 18.17
C LEU A 49 7.87 -11.78 19.59
N ALA A 50 6.69 -11.66 20.23
CA ALA A 50 6.45 -12.15 21.57
C ALA A 50 6.75 -13.66 21.70
N HIS A 51 7.46 -13.99 22.77
CA HIS A 51 7.72 -15.36 23.18
C HIS A 51 6.43 -16.08 23.58
N ARG A 52 6.32 -17.37 23.23
CA ARG A 52 5.18 -18.23 23.55
C ARG A 52 5.55 -19.21 24.67
N ASN A 53 4.54 -19.64 25.43
CA ASN A 53 4.74 -20.66 26.46
C ASN A 53 5.34 -21.94 25.86
N ALA A 54 6.38 -22.47 26.52
CA ALA A 54 7.17 -23.64 26.09
C ALA A 54 7.99 -23.43 24.79
N GLU A 55 8.19 -22.20 24.32
CA GLU A 55 9.08 -21.90 23.19
C GLU A 55 10.55 -21.96 23.65
N LEU A 56 11.36 -22.87 23.09
CA LEU A 56 12.78 -23.02 23.49
C LEU A 56 13.68 -21.93 22.89
N SER A 57 13.37 -21.51 21.66
CA SER A 57 14.05 -20.40 20.98
C SER A 57 13.19 -19.91 19.83
N ARG A 58 13.29 -18.62 19.50
CA ARG A 58 12.59 -18.00 18.38
C ARG A 58 13.54 -17.11 17.60
N ARG A 59 13.53 -17.25 16.28
CA ARG A 59 14.23 -16.38 15.34
C ARG A 59 13.23 -15.85 14.34
N VAL A 60 13.06 -14.53 14.29
CA VAL A 60 12.14 -13.87 13.36
C VAL A 60 12.94 -13.07 12.37
N THR A 61 12.70 -13.30 11.10
CA THR A 61 13.29 -12.52 10.01
C THR A 61 12.22 -11.59 9.46
N LEU A 62 12.47 -10.29 9.52
CA LEU A 62 11.60 -9.26 8.96
C LEU A 62 12.19 -8.74 7.66
N GLU A 63 11.37 -8.67 6.62
CA GLU A 63 11.69 -7.98 5.38
C GLU A 63 10.90 -6.68 5.32
N THR A 64 11.62 -5.57 5.15
CA THR A 64 11.02 -4.23 5.16
C THR A 64 11.49 -3.41 3.98
N CYS A 65 10.60 -2.61 3.42
CA CYS A 65 10.91 -1.65 2.38
C CYS A 65 10.30 -0.29 2.75
N PRO A 66 11.10 0.80 2.79
CA PRO A 66 10.57 2.15 2.95
C PRO A 66 9.68 2.52 1.77
N LEU A 67 8.46 2.98 2.05
CA LEU A 67 7.53 3.46 1.03
C LEU A 67 7.04 4.85 1.42
N ALA A 68 7.33 5.84 0.59
CA ALA A 68 6.83 7.20 0.73
C ALA A 68 5.62 7.41 -0.17
N ARG A 69 4.57 8.04 0.37
CA ARG A 69 3.43 8.55 -0.39
C ARG A 69 3.56 10.06 -0.46
N VAL A 70 3.66 10.59 -1.68
CA VAL A 70 3.89 12.01 -1.95
C VAL A 70 2.74 12.55 -2.78
N GLU A 71 2.16 13.65 -2.31
CA GLU A 71 1.15 14.42 -3.02
C GLU A 71 1.78 15.76 -3.44
N LEU A 72 1.73 16.09 -4.72
CA LEU A 72 2.31 17.32 -5.24
C LEU A 72 1.24 18.40 -5.36
N THR A 73 1.53 19.60 -4.85
CA THR A 73 0.60 20.73 -4.95
C THR A 73 0.27 21.10 -6.39
N GLY A 74 1.24 20.97 -7.31
CA GLY A 74 1.06 21.24 -8.74
C GLY A 74 0.31 20.16 -9.52
N ASP A 75 0.11 18.97 -8.95
CA ASP A 75 -0.67 17.90 -9.57
C ASP A 75 -1.55 17.17 -8.52
N PRO A 76 -2.66 17.81 -8.08
CA PRO A 76 -3.52 17.26 -7.02
C PRO A 76 -4.31 16.02 -7.46
N ASN A 77 -4.23 15.68 -8.75
CA ASN A 77 -4.92 14.55 -9.34
C ASN A 77 -4.09 13.26 -9.28
N ARG A 78 -2.83 13.35 -8.86
CA ARG A 78 -1.92 12.21 -8.76
C ARG A 78 -1.35 12.07 -7.36
N VAL A 79 -1.12 10.81 -6.99
CA VAL A 79 -0.38 10.42 -5.80
C VAL A 79 0.82 9.60 -6.25
N PHE A 80 2.00 10.01 -5.82
CA PHE A 80 3.27 9.39 -6.18
C PHE A 80 3.74 8.49 -5.04
N HIS A 81 4.00 7.23 -5.35
CA HIS A 81 4.56 6.27 -4.42
C HIS A 81 6.04 6.09 -4.75
N VAL A 82 6.92 6.37 -3.79
CA VAL A 82 8.38 6.34 -3.98
C VAL A 82 9.00 5.31 -3.04
N PHE A 83 9.84 4.44 -3.57
CA PHE A 83 10.54 3.42 -2.78
C PHE A 83 11.92 3.12 -3.39
N PRO A 84 12.87 2.60 -2.61
CA PRO A 84 14.16 2.19 -3.15
C PRO A 84 14.00 0.95 -4.02
N GLY A 85 14.39 1.04 -5.28
CA GLY A 85 14.65 -0.11 -6.14
C GLY A 85 16.11 -0.55 -6.07
N ASP A 86 16.48 -1.50 -6.92
CA ASP A 86 17.83 -2.09 -6.91
C ASP A 86 18.92 -1.08 -7.26
N ARG A 87 18.68 -0.22 -8.27
CA ARG A 87 19.66 0.74 -8.79
C ARG A 87 19.28 2.20 -8.59
N SER A 88 18.01 2.50 -8.40
CA SER A 88 17.49 3.85 -8.29
C SER A 88 16.20 3.87 -7.46
N LEU A 89 15.71 5.07 -7.14
CA LEU A 89 14.36 5.22 -6.63
C LEU A 89 13.35 4.86 -7.72
N GLU A 90 12.36 4.06 -7.34
CA GLU A 90 11.21 3.72 -8.17
C GLU A 90 10.06 4.64 -7.80
N VAL A 91 9.38 5.19 -8.81
CA VAL A 91 8.26 6.11 -8.65
C VAL A 91 7.05 5.57 -9.39
N VAL A 92 5.98 5.32 -8.65
CA VAL A 92 4.70 4.85 -9.21
C VAL A 92 3.63 5.91 -8.99
N ALA A 93 3.20 6.53 -10.09
CA ALA A 93 2.08 7.47 -10.06
C ALA A 93 0.74 6.72 -10.12
N THR A 94 -0.18 7.10 -9.25
CA THR A 94 -1.56 6.62 -9.21
C THR A 94 -2.53 7.79 -9.21
N LEU A 95 -3.75 7.58 -9.69
CA LEU A 95 -4.80 8.59 -9.66
C LEU A 95 -5.27 8.82 -8.23
N SER A 96 -5.41 10.08 -7.84
CA SER A 96 -5.94 10.45 -6.53
C SER A 96 -7.39 10.00 -6.39
N ASN A 97 -7.79 9.64 -5.18
CA ASN A 97 -9.18 9.22 -4.90
C ASN A 97 -10.21 10.31 -5.22
N ARG A 98 -9.81 11.59 -5.18
CA ARG A 98 -10.67 12.71 -5.60
C ARG A 98 -10.99 12.65 -7.08
N LEU A 99 -9.97 12.43 -7.93
CA LEU A 99 -10.19 12.34 -9.37
C LEU A 99 -10.93 11.05 -9.73
N LYS A 100 -10.60 9.91 -9.10
CA LYS A 100 -11.36 8.65 -9.26
C LYS A 100 -12.85 8.85 -8.97
N ARG A 101 -13.20 9.50 -7.86
CA ARG A 101 -14.60 9.79 -7.51
C ARG A 101 -15.28 10.72 -8.52
N ARG A 102 -14.57 11.75 -9.01
CA ARG A 102 -15.11 12.66 -10.03
C ARG A 102 -15.40 11.94 -11.35
N LEU A 103 -14.51 11.05 -11.79
CA LEU A 103 -14.70 10.27 -13.01
C LEU A 103 -15.86 9.28 -12.89
N ILE A 104 -15.98 8.59 -11.74
CA ILE A 104 -17.10 7.68 -11.47
C ILE A 104 -18.43 8.47 -11.49
N ALA A 105 -18.47 9.63 -10.83
CA ALA A 105 -19.65 10.49 -10.83
C ALA A 105 -20.02 10.96 -12.24
N ALA A 106 -19.05 11.42 -13.03
CA ALA A 106 -19.28 11.83 -14.41
C ALA A 106 -19.77 10.68 -15.29
N GLY A 107 -19.21 9.48 -15.14
CA GLY A 107 -19.67 8.27 -15.83
C GLY A 107 -21.11 7.92 -15.47
N ALA A 108 -21.48 8.01 -14.18
CA ALA A 108 -22.86 7.77 -13.73
C ALA A 108 -23.84 8.76 -14.38
N VAL A 109 -23.48 10.04 -14.50
CA VAL A 109 -24.32 11.05 -15.19
C VAL A 109 -24.51 10.68 -16.66
N ILE A 110 -23.46 10.29 -17.38
CA ILE A 110 -23.55 9.89 -18.79
C ILE A 110 -24.52 8.71 -18.96
N VAL A 111 -24.41 7.69 -18.10
CA VAL A 111 -25.30 6.52 -18.14
C VAL A 111 -26.76 6.94 -17.91
N ILE A 112 -27.02 7.82 -16.93
CA ILE A 112 -28.37 8.34 -16.67
C ILE A 112 -28.92 9.08 -17.90
N VAL A 113 -28.11 9.96 -18.52
CA VAL A 113 -28.51 10.69 -19.73
C VAL A 113 -28.83 9.74 -20.88
N VAL A 114 -28.00 8.71 -21.12
CA VAL A 114 -28.25 7.71 -22.16
C VAL A 114 -29.55 6.95 -21.90
N VAL A 115 -29.79 6.52 -20.66
CA VAL A 115 -31.05 5.84 -20.29
C VAL A 115 -32.26 6.74 -20.51
N LEU A 116 -32.17 8.03 -20.15
CA LEU A 116 -33.24 9.00 -20.37
C LEU A 116 -33.52 9.21 -21.85
N ILE A 117 -32.48 9.32 -22.69
CA ILE A 117 -32.64 9.44 -24.15
C ILE A 117 -33.30 8.20 -24.73
N VAL A 118 -32.85 7.00 -24.35
CA VAL A 118 -33.45 5.74 -24.81
C VAL A 118 -34.92 5.66 -24.39
N ARG A 119 -35.26 6.06 -23.16
CA ARG A 119 -36.65 6.10 -22.67
C ARG A 119 -37.53 7.17 -23.32
N LEU A 120 -36.92 8.21 -23.89
CA LEU A 120 -37.64 9.28 -24.58
C LEU A 120 -37.89 8.96 -26.06
N VAL A 121 -36.98 8.18 -26.67
CA VAL A 121 -37.07 7.77 -28.08
C VAL A 121 -37.89 6.48 -28.27
N ALA A 122 -38.01 5.65 -27.22
CA ALA A 122 -38.84 4.44 -27.19
C ALA A 122 -40.27 4.76 -26.72
#